data_AF-A0A0J6WS91-F1
#
_entry.id   AF-A0A0J6WS91-F1
#
_cell.length_a   1.000
_cell.length_b   1.000
_cell.length_c   1.000
_cell.angle_alpha   90.00
_cell.angle_beta   90.00
_cell.angle_gamma   90.00
#
_symmetry.space_group_name_H-M   'P 1'
#
loop_
_entity.id
_entity.type
_entity.pdbx_description
1 polymer ?
#
loop_
_entity_poly.entity_id
_entity_poly.type
_entity_poly.pdbx_seq_one_letter_code
_entity_poly.pdbx_strand_id
1 'polypeptide(L)'
;MSVIWKYLNKRSGAIDAIRDYDSMQFIIENTSEDIKQAYAAMTSLHPSGFNGMPHSSNPHAVEDHIISGLADIDILKERYRQALEYMAWFQPAWEKLSSDEQYVLQTFYADEDAQTSAVYAIADHFHIERSSAYKRKNRALAKFAILLFGKT
;
A
#
# COMPACT_ATOMS: atom_id res chain seq x y z
N MET A 1 -4.65 -21.82 -12.33
CA MET A 1 -4.32 -20.43 -12.72
C MET A 1 -5.46 -19.93 -13.58
N SER A 2 -6.19 -18.88 -13.17
CA SER A 2 -7.34 -18.35 -13.94
C SER A 2 -6.89 -17.85 -15.32
N VAL A 3 -7.69 -18.10 -16.37
CA VAL A 3 -7.39 -17.72 -17.76
C VAL A 3 -7.18 -16.20 -17.92
N ILE A 4 -7.77 -15.40 -17.03
CA ILE A 4 -7.65 -13.93 -17.00
C ILE A 4 -6.19 -13.47 -16.83
N TRP A 5 -5.38 -14.20 -16.06
CA TRP A 5 -3.97 -13.84 -15.81
C TRP A 5 -3.09 -13.86 -17.05
N LYS A 6 -3.54 -14.53 -18.13
CA LYS A 6 -2.82 -14.57 -19.41
C LYS A 6 -2.92 -13.24 -20.18
N TYR A 7 -3.99 -12.49 -19.97
CA TYR A 7 -4.28 -11.24 -20.68
C TYR A 7 -3.99 -9.99 -19.84
N LEU A 8 -3.66 -10.16 -18.56
CA LEU A 8 -3.27 -9.07 -17.68
C LEU A 8 -1.86 -8.56 -18.01
N ASN A 9 -1.68 -7.24 -18.03
CA ASN A 9 -0.35 -6.65 -18.12
C ASN A 9 0.42 -6.87 -16.80
N LYS A 10 1.14 -7.99 -16.72
CA LYS A 10 1.93 -8.39 -15.54
C LYS A 10 3.02 -7.37 -15.20
N ARG A 11 3.50 -6.60 -16.19
CA ARG A 11 4.55 -5.60 -15.97
C ARG A 11 3.99 -4.39 -15.23
N SER A 12 2.82 -3.87 -15.62
CA SER A 12 2.19 -2.77 -14.88
C SER A 12 1.77 -3.23 -13.49
N GLY A 13 1.14 -4.40 -13.37
CA GLY A 13 0.74 -4.93 -12.07
C GLY A 13 1.92 -5.15 -11.09
N ALA A 14 3.11 -5.48 -11.60
CA ALA A 14 4.31 -5.56 -10.77
C ALA A 14 4.82 -4.19 -10.31
N ILE A 15 4.64 -3.14 -11.11
CA ILE A 15 4.97 -1.77 -10.72
C ILE A 15 4.00 -1.28 -9.65
N ASP A 16 2.70 -1.50 -9.86
CA ASP A 16 1.65 -1.11 -8.91
C ASP A 16 1.87 -1.81 -7.56
N ALA A 17 2.21 -3.11 -7.59
CA ALA A 17 2.58 -3.83 -6.38
C ALA A 17 3.80 -3.22 -5.65
N ILE A 18 4.83 -2.76 -6.37
CA ILE A 18 5.98 -2.11 -5.70
C ILE A 18 5.55 -0.81 -5.00
N ARG A 19 4.63 -0.05 -5.61
CA ARG A 19 4.13 1.22 -5.05
C ARG A 19 3.25 1.00 -3.83
N ASP A 20 2.44 -0.05 -3.84
CA ASP A 20 1.54 -0.37 -2.74
C ASP A 20 2.30 -0.92 -1.52
N TYR A 21 3.54 -1.41 -1.69
CA TYR A 21 4.32 -2.05 -0.62
C TYR A 21 4.44 -1.19 0.64
N ASP A 22 4.90 0.05 0.49
CA ASP A 22 5.11 0.96 1.64
C ASP A 22 3.77 1.31 2.32
N SER A 23 2.71 1.49 1.54
CA SER A 23 1.36 1.75 2.06
C SER A 23 0.81 0.56 2.86
N MET A 24 1.00 -0.65 2.36
CA MET A 24 0.55 -1.87 3.02
C MET A 24 1.35 -2.15 4.29
N GLN A 25 2.66 -1.87 4.29
CA GLN A 25 3.49 -1.93 5.50
C GLN A 25 3.01 -0.91 6.53
N PHE A 26 2.76 0.33 6.12
CA PHE A 26 2.23 1.39 6.99
C PHE A 26 0.90 0.99 7.64
N ILE A 27 -0.02 0.37 6.88
CA ILE A 27 -1.30 -0.13 7.41
C ILE A 27 -1.04 -1.15 8.52
N ILE A 28 -0.16 -2.13 8.29
CA ILE A 28 0.13 -3.18 9.28
C ILE A 28 0.68 -2.58 10.58
N GLU A 29 1.59 -1.60 10.47
CA GLU A 29 2.23 -0.96 11.61
C GLU A 29 1.26 -0.09 12.43
N ASN A 30 0.37 0.65 11.76
CA ASN A 30 -0.45 1.69 12.40
C ASN A 30 -1.87 1.25 12.77
N THR A 31 -2.41 0.17 12.17
CA THR A 31 -3.82 -0.22 12.39
C THR A 31 -4.14 -0.46 13.87
N SER A 32 -3.19 -0.97 14.67
CA SER A 32 -3.43 -1.20 16.10
C SER A 32 -3.70 0.09 16.88
N GLU A 33 -3.04 1.19 16.52
CA GLU A 33 -3.27 2.51 17.11
C GLU A 33 -4.54 3.14 16.54
N ASP A 34 -4.78 3.03 15.23
CA ASP A 34 -5.99 3.54 14.58
C ASP A 34 -7.26 2.92 15.19
N ILE A 35 -7.25 1.60 15.44
CA ILE A 35 -8.37 0.90 16.09
C ILE A 35 -8.59 1.42 17.52
N LYS A 36 -7.53 1.64 18.30
CA LYS A 36 -7.64 2.20 19.66
C LYS A 36 -8.24 3.60 19.62
N GLN A 37 -7.81 4.43 18.69
CA GLN A 37 -8.33 5.78 18.49
C GLN A 37 -9.81 5.75 18.08
N ALA A 38 -10.20 4.84 17.19
CA ALA A 38 -11.60 4.67 16.78
C ALA A 38 -12.49 4.24 17.98
N TYR A 39 -12.02 3.30 18.81
CA TYR A 39 -12.73 2.94 20.04
C TYR A 39 -12.85 4.12 21.02
N ALA A 40 -11.79 4.91 21.19
CA ALA A 40 -11.83 6.11 22.03
C ALA A 40 -12.80 7.17 21.49
N ALA A 41 -12.82 7.41 20.18
CA ALA A 41 -13.74 8.35 19.54
C ALA A 41 -15.21 7.90 19.68
N MET A 42 -15.48 6.61 19.48
CA MET A 42 -16.82 6.03 19.63
C MET A 42 -17.37 6.15 21.06
N THR A 43 -16.49 6.03 22.06
CA THR A 43 -16.84 6.14 23.49
C THR A 43 -16.77 7.55 24.05
N SER A 44 -16.21 8.50 23.29
CA SER A 44 -16.11 9.90 23.69
C SER A 44 -17.48 10.57 23.74
N LEU A 45 -17.63 11.53 24.65
CA LEU A 45 -18.84 12.35 24.71
C LEU A 45 -18.90 13.23 23.47
N HIS A 46 -19.99 13.11 22.71
CA HIS A 46 -20.22 13.93 21.53
C HIS A 46 -20.25 15.41 21.96
N PRO A 47 -19.44 16.30 21.35
CA PRO A 47 -19.59 17.72 21.59
C PRO A 47 -20.99 18.10 21.08
N SER A 48 -21.89 18.50 21.98
CA SER A 48 -23.09 19.20 21.56
C SER A 48 -22.60 20.55 21.02
N GLY A 49 -22.79 20.80 19.72
CA GLY A 49 -22.43 22.06 19.10
C GLY A 49 -23.22 23.19 19.77
N PHE A 50 -22.62 23.87 20.75
CA PHE A 50 -23.26 24.97 21.46
C PHE A 50 -23.19 26.22 20.58
N ASN A 51 -24.08 26.32 19.59
CA ASN A 51 -24.17 27.46 18.67
C ASN A 51 -25.35 28.39 18.98
N GLY A 52 -26.01 28.21 20.12
CA GLY A 52 -27.10 29.08 20.61
C GLY A 52 -28.41 29.01 19.81
N MET A 53 -28.50 28.15 18.79
CA MET A 53 -29.69 28.00 17.96
C MET A 53 -30.46 26.72 18.34
N PRO A 54 -31.81 26.73 18.30
CA PRO A 54 -32.59 25.51 18.51
C PRO A 54 -32.36 24.53 17.35
N HIS A 55 -31.93 23.32 17.68
CA HIS A 55 -31.82 22.20 16.73
C HIS A 55 -32.93 21.19 16.98
N SER A 56 -33.37 20.50 15.92
CA SER A 56 -34.16 19.28 16.09
C SER A 56 -33.29 18.20 16.75
N SER A 57 -33.68 17.75 17.95
CA SER A 57 -32.97 16.68 18.66
C SER A 57 -33.26 15.35 17.97
N ASN A 58 -32.23 14.69 17.41
CA ASN A 58 -32.32 13.30 16.99
C ASN A 58 -32.22 12.40 18.25
N PRO A 59 -33.27 11.67 18.64
CA PRO A 59 -33.22 10.78 19.81
C PRO A 59 -32.23 9.61 19.63
N HIS A 60 -31.92 9.25 18.38
CA HIS A 60 -31.03 8.15 18.01
C HIS A 60 -29.59 8.60 17.73
N ALA A 61 -29.24 9.87 17.96
CA ALA A 61 -27.91 10.40 17.62
C ALA A 61 -26.74 9.63 18.24
N VAL A 62 -26.95 9.09 19.46
CA VAL A 62 -25.95 8.27 20.15
C VAL A 62 -25.82 6.88 19.50
N GLU A 63 -26.95 6.28 19.11
CA GLU A 63 -26.96 4.98 18.43
C GLU A 63 -26.31 5.10 17.06
N ASP A 64 -26.64 6.14 16.29
CA ASP A 64 -26.06 6.44 14.98
C ASP A 64 -24.53 6.62 15.07
N HIS A 65 -24.05 7.33 16.10
CA HIS A 65 -22.61 7.50 16.36
C HIS A 65 -21.90 6.18 16.66
N ILE A 66 -22.50 5.35 17.52
CA ILE A 66 -21.94 4.02 17.84
C ILE A 66 -21.91 3.14 16.59
N ILE A 67 -22.98 3.14 15.79
CA ILE A 67 -23.05 2.37 14.54
C ILE A 67 -21.97 2.83 13.57
N SER A 68 -21.77 4.15 13.41
CA SER A 68 -20.71 4.70 12.56
C SER A 68 -19.32 4.29 13.05
N GLY A 69 -19.05 4.40 14.36
CA GLY A 69 -17.76 4.01 14.94
C GLY A 69 -17.46 2.53 14.78
N LEU A 70 -18.47 1.65 14.91
CA LEU A 70 -18.32 0.22 14.64
C LEU A 70 -18.00 -0.05 13.16
N ALA A 71 -18.67 0.64 12.24
CA ALA A 71 -18.38 0.51 10.81
C ALA A 71 -16.94 0.94 10.47
N ASP A 72 -16.45 2.02 11.07
CA ASP A 72 -15.07 2.49 10.89
C ASP A 72 -14.05 1.45 11.39
N ILE A 73 -14.30 0.85 12.56
CA ILE A 73 -13.46 -0.21 13.11
C ILE A 73 -13.44 -1.44 12.18
N ASP A 74 -14.58 -1.83 11.64
CA ASP A 74 -14.66 -2.97 10.71
C ASP A 74 -13.90 -2.68 9.41
N ILE A 75 -13.97 -1.46 8.88
CA ILE A 75 -13.16 -1.02 7.73
C ILE A 75 -11.67 -1.13 8.04
N LEU A 76 -11.21 -0.66 9.22
CA LEU A 76 -9.81 -0.75 9.62
C LEU A 76 -9.33 -2.20 9.71
N LYS A 77 -10.13 -3.09 10.31
CA LYS A 77 -9.81 -4.53 10.41
C LYS A 77 -9.73 -5.18 9.03
N GLU A 78 -10.63 -4.84 8.13
CA GLU A 78 -10.66 -5.39 6.78
C GLU A 78 -9.46 -4.91 5.96
N ARG A 79 -9.08 -3.63 6.07
CA ARG A 79 -7.85 -3.10 5.45
C ARG A 79 -6.60 -3.79 5.97
N TYR A 80 -6.53 -4.06 7.28
CA TYR A 80 -5.43 -4.80 7.88
C TYR A 80 -5.36 -6.25 7.37
N ARG A 81 -6.50 -6.93 7.28
CA ARG A 81 -6.58 -8.28 6.70
C ARG A 81 -6.05 -8.29 5.26
N GLN A 82 -6.49 -7.34 4.44
CA GLN A 82 -6.03 -7.20 3.06
C GLN A 82 -4.53 -6.90 2.99
N ALA A 83 -4.00 -6.04 3.85
CA ALA A 83 -2.56 -5.74 3.89
C ALA A 83 -1.73 -6.97 4.28
N LEU A 84 -2.20 -7.80 5.21
CA LEU A 84 -1.55 -9.07 5.57
C LEU A 84 -1.55 -10.06 4.40
N GLU A 85 -2.68 -10.23 3.72
CA GLU A 85 -2.79 -11.10 2.54
C GLU A 85 -1.89 -10.61 1.41
N TYR A 86 -1.84 -9.30 1.21
CA TYR A 86 -0.95 -8.66 0.27
C TYR A 86 0.52 -8.96 0.61
N MET A 87 0.95 -8.77 1.85
CA MET A 87 2.33 -9.02 2.26
C MET A 87 2.70 -10.49 2.15
N ALA A 88 1.80 -11.41 2.52
CA ALA A 88 2.00 -12.84 2.38
C ALA A 88 2.21 -13.26 0.90
N TRP A 89 1.60 -12.55 -0.04
CA TRP A 89 1.79 -12.77 -1.48
C TRP A 89 3.05 -12.07 -2.02
N PHE A 90 3.30 -10.82 -1.64
CA PHE A 90 4.38 -9.97 -2.17
C PHE A 90 5.76 -10.37 -1.64
N GLN A 91 5.88 -10.54 -0.32
CA GLN A 91 7.17 -10.65 0.36
C GLN A 91 8.00 -11.87 -0.07
N PRO A 92 7.42 -13.08 -0.27
CA PRO A 92 8.19 -14.22 -0.77
C PRO A 92 8.75 -14.03 -2.19
N ALA A 93 8.10 -13.21 -3.01
CA ALA A 93 8.60 -12.85 -4.33
C ALA A 93 9.70 -11.78 -4.22
N TRP A 94 9.53 -10.80 -3.33
CA TRP A 94 10.49 -9.74 -3.11
C TRP A 94 11.82 -10.27 -2.58
N GLU A 95 11.78 -11.19 -1.61
CA GLU A 95 12.97 -11.80 -0.98
C GLU A 95 13.80 -12.68 -1.95
N LYS A 96 13.23 -13.11 -3.08
CA LYS A 96 13.95 -13.87 -4.12
C LYS A 96 14.75 -12.98 -5.08
N LEU A 97 14.53 -11.67 -5.04
CA LEU A 97 15.37 -10.72 -5.73
C LEU A 97 16.69 -10.55 -4.98
N SER A 98 17.76 -10.24 -5.70
CA SER A 98 18.99 -9.81 -5.02
C SER A 98 18.82 -8.40 -4.44
N SER A 99 19.65 -8.04 -3.47
CA SER A 99 19.65 -6.68 -2.90
C SER A 99 19.83 -5.60 -3.97
N ASP A 100 20.65 -5.85 -4.99
CA ASP A 100 20.80 -4.96 -6.14
C ASP A 100 19.50 -4.79 -6.94
N GLU A 101 18.76 -5.89 -7.15
CA GLU A 101 17.50 -5.86 -7.89
C GLU A 101 16.42 -5.13 -7.09
N GLN A 102 16.35 -5.37 -5.78
CA GLN A 102 15.45 -4.66 -4.86
C GLN A 102 15.77 -3.16 -4.85
N TYR A 103 17.04 -2.79 -4.69
CA TYR A 103 17.49 -1.40 -4.70
C TYR A 103 17.10 -0.68 -6.01
N VAL A 104 17.36 -1.32 -7.15
CA VAL A 104 17.00 -0.76 -8.46
C VAL A 104 15.50 -0.54 -8.58
N LEU A 105 14.67 -1.50 -8.14
CA LEU A 105 13.22 -1.39 -8.24
C LEU A 105 12.65 -0.35 -7.28
N GLN A 106 13.11 -0.34 -6.03
CA GLN A 106 12.69 0.63 -5.02
C GLN A 106 13.06 2.05 -5.46
N THR A 107 14.31 2.26 -5.89
CA THR A 107 14.77 3.58 -6.35
C THR A 107 13.95 4.09 -7.55
N PHE A 108 13.49 3.20 -8.45
CA PHE A 108 12.72 3.61 -9.62
C PHE A 108 11.22 3.82 -9.38
N TYR A 109 10.64 3.11 -8.42
CA TYR A 109 9.18 3.01 -8.31
C TYR A 109 8.62 3.38 -6.94
N ALA A 110 9.45 3.63 -5.92
CA ALA A 110 8.98 4.09 -4.61
C ALA A 110 8.39 5.50 -4.67
N ASP A 111 8.86 6.35 -5.61
CA ASP A 111 8.33 7.70 -5.83
C ASP A 111 8.02 7.88 -7.32
N GLU A 112 6.79 8.31 -7.62
CA GLU A 112 6.31 8.52 -9.00
C GLU A 112 7.04 9.67 -9.70
N ASP A 113 7.43 10.71 -8.95
CA ASP A 113 8.02 11.94 -9.50
C ASP A 113 9.54 11.83 -9.68
N ALA A 114 10.17 10.83 -9.05
CA ALA A 114 11.62 10.69 -9.01
C ALA A 114 12.23 9.93 -10.20
N GLN A 115 11.45 9.45 -11.18
CA GLN A 115 11.95 8.50 -12.20
C GLN A 115 13.19 8.97 -12.98
N THR A 116 13.28 10.26 -13.32
CA THR A 116 14.45 10.80 -14.01
C THR A 116 15.66 10.82 -13.09
N SER A 117 15.47 11.21 -11.83
CA SER A 117 16.50 11.21 -10.78
C SER A 117 16.98 9.79 -10.44
N ALA A 118 16.06 8.84 -10.39
CA ALA A 118 16.30 7.43 -10.05
C ALA A 118 17.33 6.78 -10.98
N VAL A 119 17.28 7.09 -12.29
CA VAL A 119 18.25 6.54 -13.26
C VAL A 119 19.66 7.01 -12.95
N TYR A 120 19.83 8.29 -12.58
CA TYR A 120 21.14 8.83 -12.20
C TYR A 120 21.62 8.23 -10.89
N ALA A 121 20.75 8.14 -9.88
CA ALA A 121 21.08 7.51 -8.60
C ALA A 121 21.57 6.06 -8.76
N ILE A 122 20.95 5.29 -9.66
CA ILE A 122 21.36 3.91 -9.95
C ILE A 122 22.65 3.87 -10.76
N ALA A 123 22.78 4.74 -11.77
CA ALA A 123 24.00 4.84 -12.57
C ALA A 123 25.22 5.15 -11.68
N ASP A 124 25.05 6.09 -10.76
CA ASP A 124 26.09 6.50 -9.82
C ASP A 124 26.40 5.39 -8.81
N HIS A 125 25.37 4.78 -8.20
CA HIS A 125 25.53 3.70 -7.22
C HIS A 125 26.29 2.48 -7.76
N PHE A 126 26.05 2.11 -9.02
CA PHE A 126 26.70 0.95 -9.63
C PHE A 126 27.91 1.31 -10.51
N HIS A 127 28.23 2.61 -10.64
CA HIS A 127 29.25 3.10 -11.57
C HIS A 127 29.06 2.60 -13.01
N ILE A 128 27.83 2.71 -13.51
CA ILE A 128 27.45 2.27 -14.86
C ILE A 128 26.81 3.39 -15.65
N GLU A 129 26.78 3.23 -16.97
CA GLU A 129 26.01 4.13 -17.83
C GLU A 129 24.50 4.05 -17.56
N ARG A 130 23.80 5.17 -17.81
CA ARG A 130 22.31 5.25 -17.75
C ARG A 130 21.62 4.17 -18.58
N SER A 131 22.17 3.86 -19.76
CA SER A 131 21.68 2.81 -20.65
C SER A 131 21.68 1.43 -19.98
N SER A 132 22.73 1.14 -19.21
CA SER A 132 22.90 -0.08 -18.43
C SER A 132 22.01 -0.09 -17.19
N ALA A 133 21.82 1.06 -16.53
CA ALA A 133 20.86 1.21 -15.43
C ALA A 133 19.42 0.85 -15.87
N TYR A 134 18.96 1.38 -17.01
CA TYR A 134 17.64 1.02 -17.58
C TYR A 134 17.52 -0.48 -17.89
N LYS A 135 18.56 -1.09 -18.47
CA LYS A 135 18.57 -2.54 -18.75
C LYS A 135 18.48 -3.36 -17.46
N ARG A 136 19.21 -2.96 -16.41
CA ARG A 136 19.19 -3.61 -15.10
C ARG A 136 17.80 -3.53 -14.46
N LYS A 137 17.18 -2.34 -14.48
CA LYS A 137 15.78 -2.14 -14.06
C LYS A 137 14.81 -3.05 -14.82
N ASN A 138 14.90 -3.06 -16.14
CA ASN A 138 13.98 -3.83 -16.97
C ASN A 138 14.10 -5.34 -16.71
N ARG A 139 15.32 -5.84 -16.47
CA ARG A 139 15.56 -7.24 -16.10
C ARG A 139 15.02 -7.56 -14.70
N ALA A 140 15.30 -6.70 -13.72
CA ALA A 140 14.80 -6.87 -12.35
C ALA A 140 13.27 -6.90 -12.34
N LEU A 141 12.61 -5.97 -13.05
CA LEU A 141 11.15 -5.92 -13.11
C LEU A 141 10.56 -7.14 -13.83
N ALA A 142 11.19 -7.60 -14.92
CA ALA A 142 10.74 -8.81 -15.61
C ALA A 142 10.86 -10.05 -14.73
N LYS A 143 11.97 -10.19 -13.99
CA LYS A 143 12.16 -11.25 -13.00
C LYS A 143 11.09 -11.17 -11.91
N PHE A 144 10.86 -10.00 -11.35
CA PHE A 144 9.88 -9.79 -10.29
C PHE A 144 8.45 -10.10 -10.73
N ALA A 145 8.04 -9.66 -11.93
CA ALA A 145 6.73 -9.98 -12.49
C ALA A 145 6.51 -11.50 -12.66
N ILE A 146 7.56 -12.25 -13.02
CA ILE A 146 7.50 -13.72 -13.10
C ILE A 146 7.36 -14.33 -11.70
N LEU A 147 8.03 -13.79 -10.69
CA LEU A 147 7.94 -14.27 -9.32
C LEU A 147 6.54 -14.05 -8.71
N LEU A 148 5.90 -12.92 -9.03
CA LEU A 148 4.55 -12.58 -8.54
C LEU A 148 3.43 -13.33 -9.27
N PHE A 149 3.49 -13.36 -10.61
CA PHE A 149 2.36 -13.78 -11.47
C PHE A 149 2.63 -15.06 -12.27
N GLY A 150 3.80 -15.67 -12.09
CA GLY A 150 4.24 -16.81 -12.88
C GLY A 150 4.65 -16.46 -14.32
N LYS A 151 5.22 -17.47 -15.00
CA LYS A 151 5.69 -17.34 -16.38
C LYS A 151 4.55 -16.99 -17.34
N THR A 152 4.83 -16.14 -18.32
CA THR A 152 3.96 -15.86 -19.48
C THR A 152 4.09 -16.95 -20.53
#